data_AF-A0A6I7QNS0-F1
#
_entry.id   AF-A0A6I7QNS0-F1
#
_cell.length_a   1.000
_cell.length_b   1.000
_cell.length_c   1.000
_cell.angle_alpha   90.00
_cell.angle_beta   90.00
_cell.angle_gamma   90.00
#
_symmetry.space_group_name_H-M   'P 1'
#
loop_
_entity.id
_entity.type
_entity.pdbx_description
1 polymer ?
#
loop_
_entity_poly.entity_id
_entity_poly.type
_entity_poly.pdbx_seq_one_letter_code
_entity_poly.pdbx_strand_id
1 'polypeptide(L)'
;MGARYLQRFPTFYIKAEGEVDVAYVAGRTFHPVEVKWTGQVRTKDLKQLRKHSNSLLLSQSLSNTISGVANEFLPLHLLRMGPAPFLPVC
;
A
#
# COMPACT_ATOMS: atom_id res chain seq x y z
N MET A 1 23.51 -7.64 -14.10
CA MET A 1 22.36 -6.76 -14.39
C MET A 1 21.64 -6.48 -13.09
N GLY A 2 21.70 -5.25 -12.57
CA GLY A 2 20.93 -4.86 -11.39
C GLY A 2 19.52 -4.47 -11.80
N ALA A 3 18.50 -4.99 -11.11
CA ALA A 3 17.14 -4.50 -11.27
C ALA A 3 17.08 -3.07 -10.69
N ARG A 4 16.88 -2.06 -11.55
CA ARG A 4 16.62 -0.69 -11.09
C ARG A 4 15.12 -0.55 -10.86
N TYR A 5 14.72 -0.54 -9.60
CA TYR A 5 13.34 -0.31 -9.22
C TYR A 5 12.97 1.15 -9.50
N LEU A 6 11.88 1.37 -10.25
CA LEU A 6 11.35 2.71 -10.53
C LEU A 6 10.40 3.13 -9.40
N GLN A 7 10.66 4.28 -8.81
CA GLN A 7 9.81 4.86 -7.78
C GLN A 7 8.93 5.95 -8.39
N ARG A 8 7.62 5.69 -8.49
CA ARG A 8 6.66 6.64 -9.08
C ARG A 8 6.31 7.80 -8.15
N PHE A 9 6.23 7.52 -6.86
CA PHE A 9 5.83 8.48 -5.82
C PHE A 9 6.92 8.53 -4.76
N PRO A 10 7.13 9.67 -4.07
CA PRO A 10 7.89 9.67 -2.83
C PRO A 10 7.31 8.62 -1.87
N THR A 11 8.16 7.69 -1.43
CA THR A 11 7.79 6.49 -0.67
C THR A 11 8.66 6.42 0.56
N PHE A 12 8.04 6.13 1.69
CA PHE A 12 8.65 6.15 3.01
C PHE A 12 8.25 4.89 3.78
N TYR A 13 9.16 4.40 4.62
CA TYR A 13 8.83 3.43 5.65
C TYR A 13 8.34 4.19 6.89
N ILE A 14 7.22 3.76 7.48
CA ILE A 14 6.76 4.34 8.75
C ILE A 14 7.30 3.49 9.90
N LYS A 15 8.19 4.08 10.70
CA LYS A 15 8.62 3.49 11.97
C LYS A 15 7.77 4.07 13.10
N ALA A 16 6.80 3.29 13.56
CA ALA A 16 5.94 3.64 14.70
C ALA A 16 5.48 2.34 15.41
N GLU A 17 5.03 2.45 16.66
CA GLU A 17 4.52 1.28 17.39
C GLU A 17 3.23 0.76 16.73
N GLY A 18 3.33 -0.39 16.04
CA GLY A 18 2.35 -0.87 15.06
C GLY A 18 2.61 -0.21 13.70
N GLU A 19 3.54 -0.79 12.94
CA GLU A 19 3.99 -0.27 11.65
C GLU A 19 2.94 -0.55 10.56
N VAL A 20 2.92 0.32 9.54
CA VAL A 20 2.39 -0.03 8.22
C VAL A 20 3.58 -0.25 7.30
N ASP A 21 3.49 -1.22 6.40
CA ASP A 21 4.63 -1.66 5.58
C ASP A 21 5.30 -0.50 4.82
N VAL A 22 4.48 0.36 4.21
CA VAL A 22 4.98 1.47 3.39
C VAL A 22 3.96 2.60 3.32
N ALA A 23 4.40 3.82 3.05
CA ALA A 23 3.52 4.89 2.65
C ALA A 23 4.07 5.64 1.45
N TYR A 24 3.19 6.09 0.56
CA TYR A 24 3.57 6.95 -0.55
C TYR A 24 2.80 8.27 -0.51
N VAL A 25 3.37 9.31 -1.12
CA VAL A 25 2.74 10.62 -1.25
C VAL A 25 2.33 10.85 -2.69
N ALA A 26 1.03 11.04 -2.93
CA ALA A 26 0.48 11.43 -4.22
C ALA A 26 -0.15 12.82 -4.09
N GLY A 27 0.44 13.82 -4.76
CA GLY A 27 0.04 15.22 -4.59
C GLY A 27 0.28 15.68 -3.15
N ARG A 28 -0.79 16.08 -2.45
CA ARG A 28 -0.76 16.51 -1.04
C ARG A 28 -1.31 15.45 -0.07
N THR A 29 -1.54 14.24 -0.57
CA THR A 29 -2.18 13.16 0.19
C THR A 29 -1.16 12.08 0.52
N PHE A 30 -1.15 11.70 1.78
CA PHE A 30 -0.31 10.64 2.32
C PHE A 30 -1.06 9.32 2.34
N HIS A 31 -0.61 8.29 1.64
CA HIS A 31 -1.29 7.00 1.54
C HIS A 31 -0.51 5.92 2.31
N PRO A 32 -0.92 5.58 3.55
CA PRO A 32 -0.35 4.44 4.26
C PRO A 32 -0.90 3.14 3.65
N VAL A 33 0.00 2.21 3.36
CA VAL A 33 -0.28 0.94 2.71
C VAL A 33 0.21 -0.20 3.57
N GLU A 34 -0.69 -1.13 3.84
CA GLU A 34 -0.38 -2.43 4.44
C GLU A 34 -0.60 -3.51 3.40
N VAL A 35 0.41 -4.36 3.18
CA VAL A 35 0.36 -5.45 2.23
C VAL A 35 0.30 -6.79 2.96
N LYS A 36 -0.81 -7.51 2.79
CA LYS A 36 -0.98 -8.86 3.35
C LYS A 36 -1.17 -9.88 2.26
N TRP A 37 -0.10 -10.59 1.92
CA TRP A 37 -0.18 -11.68 0.95
C TRP A 37 -0.66 -13.00 1.55
N THR A 38 -0.62 -13.17 2.88
CA THR A 38 -1.10 -14.40 3.51
C THR A 38 -2.63 -14.41 3.63
N GLY A 39 -3.24 -15.59 3.74
CA GLY A 39 -4.71 -15.74 3.85
C GLY A 39 -5.28 -15.28 5.20
N GLN A 40 -4.43 -14.93 6.16
CA GLN A 40 -4.84 -14.52 7.50
C GLN A 40 -4.37 -13.10 7.78
N VAL A 41 -5.31 -12.16 7.73
CA VAL A 41 -5.10 -10.79 8.21
C VAL A 41 -5.50 -10.76 9.69
N ARG A 42 -4.56 -10.44 10.57
CA ARG A 42 -4.85 -10.37 12.01
C ARG A 42 -5.39 -8.99 12.35
N THR A 43 -6.41 -8.91 13.21
CA THR A 43 -7.02 -7.65 13.64
C THR A 43 -6.00 -6.67 14.24
N LYS A 44 -4.91 -7.17 14.84
CA LYS A 44 -3.84 -6.34 15.39
C LYS A 44 -3.10 -5.54 14.31
N ASP A 45 -2.95 -6.09 13.10
CA ASP A 45 -2.27 -5.46 11.96
C ASP A 45 -3.14 -4.31 11.41
N LEU A 46 -4.46 -4.41 11.58
CA LEU A 46 -5.44 -3.43 11.09
C LEU A 46 -5.64 -2.22 12.00
N LYS A 47 -5.08 -2.23 13.23
CA LYS A 47 -5.28 -1.16 14.21
C LYS A 47 -4.86 0.22 13.69
N GLN A 48 -3.86 0.27 12.82
CA GLN A 48 -3.26 1.51 12.32
C GLN A 48 -3.96 2.00 11.04
N LEU A 49 -4.37 1.07 10.17
CA LEU A 49 -5.22 1.41 9.02
C LEU A 49 -6.50 2.12 9.46
N ARG A 50 -7.08 1.71 10.60
CA ARG A 50 -8.26 2.38 11.17
C ARG A 50 -8.03 3.82 11.61
N LYS A 51 -6.78 4.26 11.82
CA LYS A 51 -6.48 5.65 12.22
C LYS A 51 -6.49 6.62 11.02
N HIS A 52 -6.31 6.09 9.81
CA HIS A 52 -6.17 6.89 8.60
C HIS A 52 -7.25 6.47 7.60
N SER A 53 -8.18 7.37 7.29
CA SER A 53 -9.28 7.13 6.36
C SER A 53 -8.83 6.87 4.92
N ASN A 54 -7.61 7.27 4.57
CA ASN A 54 -6.98 7.09 3.27
C ASN A 54 -5.96 5.94 3.25
N SER A 55 -6.01 5.07 4.26
CA SER A 55 -5.20 3.87 4.32
C SER A 55 -5.66 2.80 3.33
N LEU A 56 -4.71 2.02 2.84
CA LEU A 56 -4.94 0.96 1.87
C LEU A 56 -4.51 -0.38 2.47
N LEU A 57 -5.44 -1.33 2.56
CA LEU A 57 -5.12 -2.74 2.76
C LEU A 57 -5.07 -3.41 1.39
N LEU A 58 -3.89 -3.88 0.99
CA LEU A 58 -3.71 -4.64 -0.24
C LEU A 58 -3.48 -6.10 0.11
N SER A 59 -4.32 -7.00 -0.40
CA SER A 59 -4.18 -8.42 -0.08
C SER A 59 -4.40 -9.35 -1.27
N GLN A 60 -4.19 -10.65 -1.04
CA GLN A 60 -4.58 -11.69 -2.01
C GLN A 60 -6.09 -12.01 -1.98
N SER A 61 -6.85 -11.45 -1.03
CA SER A 61 -8.28 -11.69 -0.93
C SER A 61 -9.04 -10.87 -1.96
N LEU A 62 -10.04 -11.50 -2.61
CA LEU A 62 -11.00 -10.82 -3.49
C LEU A 62 -12.12 -10.12 -2.71
N SER A 63 -12.17 -10.28 -1.39
CA SER A 63 -13.16 -9.57 -0.56
C SER A 63 -12.85 -8.08 -0.52
N ASN A 64 -13.83 -7.23 -0.76
CA ASN A 64 -13.68 -5.77 -0.69
C ASN A 64 -13.45 -5.25 0.75
N THR A 65 -13.68 -6.09 1.75
CA THR A 65 -13.49 -5.74 3.17
C THR A 65 -12.91 -6.90 3.96
N ILE A 66 -12.00 -6.60 4.89
CA ILE A 66 -11.44 -7.56 5.83
C ILE A 66 -11.52 -6.96 7.24
N SER A 67 -12.25 -7.62 8.13
CA SER A 67 -12.46 -7.16 9.52
C SER A 67 -12.92 -5.69 9.63
N GLY A 68 -13.78 -5.26 8.71
CA GLY A 68 -14.34 -3.90 8.65
C GLY A 68 -13.41 -2.83 8.06
N VAL A 69 -12.24 -3.20 7.54
CA VAL A 69 -11.34 -2.31 6.80
C VAL A 69 -11.51 -2.57 5.30
N ALA A 70 -11.53 -1.51 4.49
CA ALA A 70 -11.56 -1.62 3.04
C ALA A 70 -10.30 -2.35 2.54
N ASN A 71 -10.49 -3.32 1.65
CA ASN A 71 -9.43 -4.13 1.06
C ASN A 71 -9.48 -4.03 -0.46
N GLU A 72 -8.31 -3.98 -1.09
CA GLU A 72 -8.18 -4.14 -2.53
C GLU A 72 -7.28 -5.33 -2.86
N PHE A 73 -7.60 -6.03 -3.94
CA PHE A 73 -6.77 -7.11 -4.44
C PHE A 73 -5.45 -6.53 -4.99
N LEU A 74 -4.32 -6.91 -4.39
CA LEU A 74 -3.00 -6.32 -4.66
C LEU A 74 -2.65 -6.32 -6.17
N PRO A 75 -2.76 -7.44 -6.92
CA PRO A 75 -2.42 -7.43 -8.34
C PRO A 75 -3.29 -6.46 -9.16
N LEU A 76 -4.57 -6.32 -8.83
CA LEU A 76 -5.46 -5.39 -9.51
C LEU A 76 -5.11 -3.93 -9.17
N HIS A 77 -4.79 -3.64 -7.91
CA HIS A 77 -4.33 -2.32 -7.49
C HIS A 77 -3.04 -1.90 -8.24
N LEU A 78 -2.06 -2.81 -8.33
CA LEU A 78 -0.81 -2.56 -9.06
C LEU A 78 -1.06 -2.36 -10.57
N LEU A 79 -1.94 -3.16 -11.18
CA LEU A 79 -2.31 -3.01 -12.58
C LEU A 79 -2.98 -1.65 -12.85
N ARG A 80 -3.86 -1.20 -11.95
CA ARG A 80 -4.54 0.11 -12.03
C ARG A 80 -3.59 1.28 -11.84
N MET A 81 -2.60 1.14 -10.98
CA MET A 81 -1.53 2.12 -10.92
C MET A 81 -0.83 2.18 -12.27
N GLY A 82 -0.54 1.04 -12.89
CA GLY A 82 0.17 0.99 -14.16
C GLY A 82 1.65 1.35 -13.99
N PRO A 83 2.44 1.27 -15.07
CA PRO A 83 3.87 1.54 -15.00
C PRO A 83 4.13 2.98 -14.53
N ALA A 84 5.24 3.18 -13.83
CA ALA A 84 5.71 4.54 -13.55
C ALA A 84 5.85 5.29 -14.88
N PRO A 85 5.38 6.54 -14.99
CA PRO A 85 5.63 7.33 -16.19
C PRO A 85 7.15 7.38 -16.40
N PHE A 86 7.58 7.12 -17.64
CA PHE A 86 8.98 7.23 -18.01
C PHE A 86 9.35 8.72 -17.95
N LEU A 87 9.84 9.18 -16.80
CA LEU A 87 10.42 10.51 -16.69
C LEU A 87 11.84 10.42 -17.27
N PRO A 88 12.12 11.07 -18.41
CA PRO A 88 13.49 11.17 -18.88
C PRO A 88 14.28 11.91 -17.80
N VAL A 89 15.36 11.28 -17.33
CA VAL A 89 16.29 11.90 -16.40
C VAL A 89 16.93 13.07 -17.16
N CYS A 90 16.69 14.30 -16.69
CA CYS A 90 17.41 15.50 -17.17
C CYS A 90 18.86 15.46 -16.70
#